data_AF-A0A846BPB0-F1
#
_entry.id   AF-A0A846BPB0-F1
#
_cell.length_a   1.000
_cell.length_b   1.000
_cell.length_c   1.000
_cell.angle_alpha   90.00
_cell.angle_beta   90.00
_cell.angle_gamma   90.00
#
_symmetry.space_group_name_H-M   'P 1'
#
loop_
_entity.id
_entity.type
_entity.pdbx_description
1 polymer ?
#
loop_
_entity_poly.entity_id
_entity_poly.type
_entity_poly.pdbx_seq_one_letter_code
_entity_poly.pdbx_strand_id
1 'polypeptide(L)'
;MLEGAEYTPEEVALEKPVEDSGLAVALLEESFEQVKPQANAFVNSFYDNLFTDYPAAKPLFEHTNMAKQKQMLLGALVMVVENLRKPEVLSEALKGLGARHVKYGALPEHYPLVGNSLLKTFEQYLDSNWTEEVKQAWVDAYGAITALMLEGAEYTPEEVALEKPVEDSGLAVALLEESFEQVKPQADAFVNSFYDNLFTDYPAAKPLFEHTNMAKQKQMLLGALVMVVENLRKPEVLSESLKGLGARHVKYGALPEHYPLVGNSLLKTFEQYLDSNWTGEVKQAWVDAYGAITTLMLEGAEYAPQEVALDSPPPSMNTSDAPQAMIASVESPEPNWNVVYSLGGFGVAGIIMMLLLLLL
;
A
#
# COMPACT_ATOMS: atom_id res chain seq x y z
N MET A 1 29.07 -71.92 19.25
CA MET A 1 29.54 -71.30 17.98
C MET A 1 28.54 -71.77 16.93
N LEU A 2 27.61 -70.98 16.40
CA LEU A 2 27.59 -69.54 16.14
C LEU A 2 26.21 -68.97 16.52
N GLU A 3 26.19 -67.99 17.40
CA GLU A 3 25.12 -66.98 17.49
C GLU A 3 25.31 -66.00 16.32
N GLY A 4 24.22 -65.55 15.71
CA GLY A 4 24.30 -64.45 14.75
C GLY A 4 23.11 -64.39 13.79
N ALA A 5 22.10 -63.61 14.19
CA ALA A 5 21.41 -62.66 13.32
C ALA A 5 20.42 -61.87 14.20
N GLU A 6 20.91 -60.77 14.79
CA GLU A 6 20.02 -59.73 15.32
C GLU A 6 19.31 -59.06 14.14
N TYR A 7 17.98 -59.08 14.18
CA TYR A 7 17.10 -58.31 13.31
C TYR A 7 17.04 -56.88 13.84
N THR A 8 17.69 -55.95 13.16
CA THR A 8 17.41 -54.52 13.33
C THR A 8 16.24 -54.17 12.42
N PRO A 9 15.11 -53.63 12.92
CA PRO A 9 14.12 -53.04 12.05
C PRO A 9 14.78 -51.84 11.36
N GLU A 10 14.94 -51.91 10.04
CA GLU A 10 15.12 -50.71 9.24
C GLU A 10 13.97 -49.77 9.60
N GLU A 11 14.34 -48.63 10.18
CA GLU A 11 13.49 -47.50 10.40
C GLU A 11 12.89 -47.15 9.03
N VAL A 12 11.64 -47.56 8.81
CA VAL A 12 10.86 -47.20 7.64
C VAL A 12 10.82 -45.68 7.66
N ALA A 13 11.67 -45.07 6.84
CA ALA A 13 11.67 -43.65 6.61
C ALA A 13 10.24 -43.28 6.25
N LEU A 14 9.61 -42.52 7.15
CA LEU A 14 8.32 -41.91 6.92
C LEU A 14 8.42 -41.21 5.58
N GLU A 15 7.74 -41.77 4.56
CA GLU A 15 7.56 -41.10 3.29
C GLU A 15 7.05 -39.70 3.62
N LYS A 16 7.86 -38.69 3.26
CA LYS A 16 7.48 -37.30 3.44
C LYS A 16 6.11 -37.11 2.77
N PRO A 17 5.10 -36.56 3.48
CA PRO A 17 3.83 -36.27 2.84
C PRO A 17 4.08 -35.37 1.63
N VAL A 18 3.36 -35.63 0.56
CA VAL A 18 3.38 -34.84 -0.68
C VAL A 18 2.99 -33.39 -0.35
N GLU A 19 3.99 -32.56 -0.09
CA GLU A 19 3.89 -31.10 -0.13
C GLU A 19 3.99 -30.70 -1.60
N ASP A 20 2.90 -30.23 -2.20
CA ASP A 20 3.02 -29.27 -3.31
C ASP A 20 1.73 -28.47 -3.56
N SER A 21 1.17 -27.84 -2.51
CA SER A 21 0.26 -26.69 -2.70
C SER A 21 0.96 -25.35 -2.43
N GLY A 22 2.20 -25.37 -1.91
CA GLY A 22 2.91 -24.18 -1.42
C GLY A 22 2.29 -23.52 -0.18
N LEU A 23 1.13 -23.99 0.31
CA LEU A 23 0.40 -23.37 1.42
C LEU A 23 0.88 -23.88 2.78
N ALA A 24 0.94 -22.98 3.77
CA ALA A 24 1.20 -23.31 5.17
C ALA A 24 -0.02 -23.94 5.87
N VAL A 25 -0.41 -25.15 5.43
CA VAL A 25 -1.67 -25.83 5.84
C VAL A 25 -1.85 -25.93 7.36
N ALA A 26 -0.78 -26.24 8.10
CA ALA A 26 -0.87 -26.36 9.56
C ALA A 26 -1.25 -25.02 10.24
N LEU A 27 -0.69 -23.90 9.78
CA LEU A 27 -1.01 -22.57 10.31
C LEU A 27 -2.47 -22.20 10.03
N LEU A 28 -2.96 -22.52 8.83
CA LEU A 28 -4.36 -22.29 8.44
C LEU A 28 -5.33 -23.11 9.30
N GLU A 29 -5.05 -24.39 9.51
CA GLU A 29 -5.87 -25.28 10.34
C GLU A 29 -5.89 -24.82 11.81
N GLU A 30 -4.72 -24.51 12.38
CA GLU A 30 -4.58 -24.10 13.78
C GLU A 30 -5.22 -22.74 14.05
N SER A 31 -4.95 -21.74 13.21
CA SER A 31 -5.54 -20.40 13.37
C SER A 31 -7.05 -20.43 13.15
N PHE A 32 -7.56 -21.21 12.19
CA PHE A 32 -9.01 -21.35 12.02
C PHE A 32 -9.68 -22.02 13.22
N GLU A 33 -9.04 -23.01 13.85
CA GLU A 33 -9.56 -23.70 15.05
C GLU A 33 -9.80 -22.70 16.20
N GLN A 34 -8.94 -21.70 16.35
CA GLN A 34 -9.09 -20.66 17.38
C GLN A 34 -10.31 -19.75 17.14
N VAL A 35 -10.69 -19.56 15.87
CA VAL A 35 -11.85 -18.74 15.46
C VAL A 35 -13.16 -19.51 15.62
N LYS A 36 -13.16 -20.85 15.51
CA LYS A 36 -14.38 -21.69 15.53
C LYS A 36 -15.35 -21.41 16.69
N PRO A 37 -14.92 -21.21 17.95
CA PRO A 37 -15.81 -20.89 19.06
C PRO A 37 -16.64 -19.61 18.86
N GLN A 38 -16.16 -18.70 18.01
CA GLN A 38 -16.76 -17.40 17.73
C GLN A 38 -17.22 -17.25 16.27
N ALA A 39 -17.33 -18.35 15.52
CA ALA A 39 -17.56 -18.34 14.07
C ALA A 39 -18.77 -17.51 13.60
N ASN A 40 -19.87 -17.49 14.37
CA ASN A 40 -21.03 -16.66 14.03
C ASN A 40 -20.74 -15.17 14.19
N ALA A 41 -20.00 -14.78 15.23
CA ALA A 41 -19.58 -13.40 15.44
C ALA A 41 -18.57 -12.98 14.37
N PHE A 42 -17.58 -13.85 14.09
CA PHE A 42 -16.59 -13.67 13.03
C PHE A 42 -17.25 -13.31 11.70
N VAL A 43 -18.20 -14.14 11.24
CA VAL A 43 -18.87 -13.88 9.96
C VAL A 43 -19.78 -12.65 10.00
N ASN A 44 -20.30 -12.24 11.15
CA ASN A 44 -20.96 -10.94 11.26
C ASN A 44 -19.96 -9.80 11.03
N SER A 45 -18.83 -9.81 11.74
CA SER A 45 -17.76 -8.82 11.63
C SER A 45 -17.19 -8.74 10.22
N PHE A 46 -17.09 -9.87 9.50
CA PHE A 46 -16.70 -9.88 8.09
C PHE A 46 -17.60 -8.99 7.21
N TYR A 47 -18.93 -9.14 7.30
CA TYR A 47 -19.84 -8.32 6.51
C TYR A 47 -19.89 -6.87 6.99
N ASP A 48 -19.71 -6.64 8.30
CA ASP A 48 -19.60 -5.28 8.84
C ASP A 48 -18.35 -4.58 8.30
N ASN A 49 -17.19 -5.26 8.26
CA ASN A 49 -15.95 -4.76 7.66
C ASN A 49 -16.15 -4.49 6.16
N LEU A 50 -16.65 -5.47 5.39
CA LEU A 50 -16.88 -5.34 3.94
C LEU A 50 -17.73 -4.13 3.59
N PHE A 51 -18.84 -3.92 4.29
CA PHE A 51 -19.78 -2.84 4.00
C PHE A 51 -19.37 -1.48 4.58
N THR A 52 -18.43 -1.47 5.52
CA THR A 52 -17.84 -0.24 6.06
C THR A 52 -16.73 0.24 5.14
N ASP A 53 -15.80 -0.64 4.80
CA ASP A 53 -14.61 -0.30 4.01
C ASP A 53 -14.96 -0.17 2.50
N TYR A 54 -15.91 -0.99 2.02
CA TYR A 54 -16.32 -1.03 0.62
C TYR A 54 -17.84 -0.85 0.47
N PRO A 55 -18.37 0.35 0.73
CA PRO A 55 -19.82 0.61 0.66
C PRO A 55 -20.40 0.35 -0.74
N ALA A 56 -19.57 0.42 -1.79
CA ALA A 56 -19.94 0.08 -3.17
C ALA A 56 -20.29 -1.41 -3.37
N ALA A 57 -19.92 -2.29 -2.44
CA ALA A 57 -20.31 -3.71 -2.48
C ALA A 57 -21.77 -3.94 -2.02
N LYS A 58 -22.37 -3.01 -1.26
CA LYS A 58 -23.73 -3.17 -0.70
C LYS A 58 -24.81 -3.51 -1.74
N PRO A 59 -24.86 -2.88 -2.94
CA PRO A 59 -25.86 -3.21 -3.96
C PRO A 59 -25.83 -4.68 -4.41
N LEU A 60 -24.68 -5.36 -4.36
CA LEU A 60 -24.57 -6.79 -4.71
C LEU A 60 -25.36 -7.70 -3.75
N PHE A 61 -25.69 -7.19 -2.56
CA PHE A 61 -26.38 -7.94 -1.51
C PHE A 61 -27.80 -7.44 -1.23
N GLU A 62 -28.31 -6.45 -1.98
CA GLU A 62 -29.60 -5.79 -1.71
C GLU A 62 -30.80 -6.76 -1.73
N HIS A 63 -30.71 -7.84 -2.51
CA HIS A 63 -31.74 -8.88 -2.62
C HIS A 63 -31.35 -10.21 -2.00
N THR A 64 -30.35 -10.19 -1.11
CA THR A 64 -29.79 -11.39 -0.48
C THR A 64 -30.34 -11.59 0.93
N ASN A 65 -30.74 -12.82 1.26
CA ASN A 65 -31.01 -13.18 2.65
C ASN A 65 -29.70 -13.25 3.43
N MET A 66 -29.37 -12.17 4.16
CA MET A 66 -28.09 -12.05 4.86
C MET A 66 -27.86 -13.11 5.94
N ALA A 67 -28.90 -13.63 6.59
CA ALA A 67 -28.74 -14.72 7.56
C ALA A 67 -28.27 -16.01 6.87
N LYS A 68 -28.88 -16.36 5.74
CA LYS A 68 -28.47 -17.51 4.93
C LYS A 68 -27.10 -17.29 4.30
N GLN A 69 -26.82 -16.08 3.83
CA GLN A 69 -25.54 -15.73 3.22
C GLN A 69 -24.36 -15.87 4.19
N LYS A 70 -24.54 -15.44 5.45
CA LYS A 70 -23.56 -15.64 6.52
C LYS A 70 -23.30 -17.13 6.79
N GLN A 71 -24.34 -17.96 6.83
CA GLN A 71 -24.18 -19.41 6.95
C GLN A 71 -23.45 -20.03 5.76
N MET A 72 -23.71 -19.56 4.54
CA MET A 72 -23.01 -20.03 3.34
C MET A 72 -21.52 -19.69 3.38
N LEU A 73 -21.16 -18.46 3.78
CA LEU A 73 -19.76 -18.06 3.92
C LEU A 73 -19.04 -18.92 4.97
N LEU A 74 -19.65 -19.12 6.15
CA LEU A 74 -19.06 -19.97 7.17
C LEU A 74 -18.86 -21.41 6.67
N GLY A 75 -19.88 -21.98 6.01
CA GLY A 75 -19.79 -23.31 5.43
C GLY A 75 -18.71 -23.42 4.36
N ALA A 76 -18.50 -22.38 3.55
CA ALA A 76 -17.43 -22.34 2.57
C ALA A 76 -16.04 -22.31 3.23
N LEU A 77 -15.83 -21.50 4.27
CA LEU A 77 -14.57 -21.45 5.02
C LEU A 77 -14.24 -22.80 5.66
N VAL A 78 -15.22 -23.43 6.31
CA VAL A 78 -15.07 -24.78 6.89
C VAL A 78 -14.71 -25.79 5.80
N MET A 79 -15.42 -25.79 4.68
CA MET A 79 -15.15 -26.71 3.56
C MET A 79 -13.73 -26.55 3.03
N VAL A 80 -13.24 -25.32 2.87
CA VAL A 80 -11.87 -25.04 2.44
C VAL A 80 -10.87 -25.61 3.43
N VAL A 81 -10.97 -25.22 4.71
CA VAL A 81 -9.99 -25.60 5.74
C VAL A 81 -9.94 -27.12 5.94
N GLU A 82 -11.09 -27.80 5.97
CA GLU A 82 -11.17 -29.26 6.12
C GLU A 82 -10.61 -30.05 4.92
N ASN A 83 -10.40 -29.39 3.78
CA ASN A 83 -9.92 -30.02 2.55
C ASN A 83 -8.59 -29.46 2.04
N LEU A 84 -7.88 -28.63 2.83
CA LEU A 84 -6.55 -28.09 2.46
C LEU A 84 -5.52 -29.18 2.12
N ARG A 85 -5.66 -30.38 2.69
CA ARG A 85 -4.80 -31.55 2.42
C ARG A 85 -5.28 -32.42 1.24
N LYS A 86 -6.30 -31.97 0.51
CA LYS A 86 -6.90 -32.66 -0.65
C LYS A 86 -7.00 -31.69 -1.83
N PRO A 87 -5.85 -31.23 -2.37
CA PRO A 87 -5.81 -30.13 -3.35
C PRO A 87 -6.68 -30.37 -4.58
N GLU A 88 -6.71 -31.60 -5.11
CA GLU A 88 -7.52 -31.93 -6.29
C GLU A 88 -9.03 -31.77 -6.05
N VAL A 89 -9.51 -32.23 -4.88
CA VAL A 89 -10.93 -32.13 -4.52
C VAL A 89 -11.31 -30.67 -4.29
N LEU A 90 -10.43 -29.91 -3.63
CA LEU A 90 -10.64 -28.51 -3.34
C LEU A 90 -10.60 -27.65 -4.61
N SER A 91 -9.67 -27.94 -5.53
CA SER A 91 -9.54 -27.30 -6.83
C SER A 91 -10.83 -27.40 -7.65
N GLU A 92 -11.34 -28.61 -7.85
CA GLU A 92 -12.59 -28.84 -8.60
C GLU A 92 -13.79 -28.15 -7.93
N ALA A 93 -13.88 -28.20 -6.59
CA ALA A 93 -14.96 -27.55 -5.85
C ALA A 93 -14.92 -26.02 -6.01
N LEU A 94 -13.74 -25.41 -5.96
CA LEU A 94 -13.53 -23.97 -6.07
C LEU A 94 -13.75 -23.46 -7.50
N LYS A 95 -13.29 -24.18 -8.52
CA LYS A 95 -13.60 -23.86 -9.93
C LYS A 95 -15.12 -23.88 -10.17
N GLY A 96 -15.79 -24.94 -9.71
CA GLY A 96 -17.24 -25.02 -9.79
C GLY A 96 -17.97 -23.93 -9.00
N LEU A 97 -17.38 -23.43 -7.91
CA LEU A 97 -17.89 -22.30 -7.15
C LEU A 97 -17.71 -20.98 -7.91
N GLY A 98 -16.56 -20.76 -8.54
CA GLY A 98 -16.27 -19.64 -9.43
C GLY A 98 -17.27 -19.50 -10.57
N ALA A 99 -17.53 -20.59 -11.30
CA ALA A 99 -18.52 -20.64 -12.37
C ALA A 99 -19.94 -20.19 -11.92
N ARG A 100 -20.29 -20.44 -10.64
CA ARG A 100 -21.56 -19.97 -10.06
C ARG A 100 -21.50 -18.49 -9.66
N HIS A 101 -20.35 -18.00 -9.20
CA HIS A 101 -20.18 -16.61 -8.77
C HIS A 101 -20.38 -15.62 -9.92
N VAL A 102 -20.02 -15.98 -11.16
CA VAL A 102 -20.36 -15.21 -12.37
C VAL A 102 -21.88 -14.97 -12.46
N LYS A 103 -22.69 -16.01 -12.20
CA LYS A 103 -24.16 -15.91 -12.26
C LYS A 103 -24.75 -15.04 -11.15
N TYR A 104 -23.99 -14.79 -10.09
CA TYR A 104 -24.37 -13.89 -9.00
C TYR A 104 -23.92 -12.44 -9.26
N GLY A 105 -23.22 -12.17 -10.37
CA GLY A 105 -22.70 -10.85 -10.70
C GLY A 105 -21.35 -10.56 -10.04
N ALA A 106 -20.61 -11.58 -9.59
CA ALA A 106 -19.25 -11.38 -9.12
C ALA A 106 -18.32 -11.05 -10.29
N LEU A 107 -17.59 -9.96 -10.14
CA LEU A 107 -16.57 -9.50 -11.07
C LEU A 107 -15.17 -9.75 -10.47
N PRO A 108 -14.16 -9.88 -11.33
CA PRO A 108 -12.74 -9.82 -10.97
C PRO A 108 -12.40 -8.85 -9.81
N GLU A 109 -12.82 -7.60 -9.95
CA GLU A 109 -12.59 -6.50 -8.99
C GLU A 109 -13.26 -6.67 -7.61
N HIS A 110 -14.18 -7.62 -7.44
CA HIS A 110 -14.84 -7.85 -6.15
C HIS A 110 -14.03 -8.77 -5.23
N TYR A 111 -13.15 -9.62 -5.77
CA TYR A 111 -12.35 -10.57 -4.98
C TYR A 111 -11.40 -9.85 -3.99
N PRO A 112 -10.66 -8.79 -4.38
CA PRO A 112 -9.82 -8.03 -3.45
C PRO A 112 -10.61 -7.50 -2.23
N LEU A 113 -11.80 -6.95 -2.46
CA LEU A 113 -12.65 -6.39 -1.40
C LEU A 113 -13.01 -7.44 -0.34
N VAL A 114 -13.33 -8.66 -0.80
CA VAL A 114 -13.65 -9.81 0.05
C VAL A 114 -12.41 -10.30 0.79
N GLY A 115 -11.27 -10.40 0.10
CA GLY A 115 -10.00 -10.81 0.69
C GLY A 115 -9.56 -9.92 1.83
N ASN A 116 -9.52 -8.62 1.60
CA ASN A 116 -9.12 -7.64 2.61
C ASN A 116 -10.05 -7.65 3.82
N SER A 117 -11.36 -7.72 3.56
CA SER A 117 -12.36 -7.79 4.64
C SER A 117 -12.19 -9.05 5.47
N LEU A 118 -11.87 -10.20 4.84
CA LEU A 118 -11.65 -11.47 5.50
C LEU A 118 -10.37 -11.46 6.35
N LEU A 119 -9.26 -10.96 5.81
CA LEU A 119 -7.99 -10.84 6.53
C LEU A 119 -8.10 -9.89 7.73
N LYS A 120 -8.75 -8.73 7.56
CA LYS A 120 -9.07 -7.80 8.65
C LYS A 120 -9.91 -8.46 9.74
N THR A 121 -10.85 -9.33 9.38
CA THR A 121 -11.62 -10.09 10.37
C THR A 121 -10.77 -11.16 11.07
N PHE A 122 -9.86 -11.84 10.38
CA PHE A 122 -8.94 -12.75 11.06
C PHE A 122 -8.04 -12.04 12.05
N GLU A 123 -7.47 -10.89 11.69
CA GLU A 123 -6.69 -10.03 12.59
C GLU A 123 -7.47 -9.67 13.86
N GLN A 124 -8.73 -9.22 13.71
CA GLN A 124 -9.60 -8.86 14.84
C GLN A 124 -9.87 -10.02 15.82
N TYR A 125 -9.91 -11.27 15.34
CA TYR A 125 -10.31 -12.43 16.14
C TYR A 125 -9.14 -13.28 16.64
N LEU A 126 -8.00 -13.21 15.96
CA LEU A 126 -6.77 -13.87 16.37
C LEU A 126 -5.92 -12.97 17.28
N ASP A 127 -6.07 -11.64 17.18
CA ASP A 127 -5.39 -10.66 18.03
C ASP A 127 -3.88 -10.93 18.10
N SER A 128 -3.32 -11.25 19.26
CA SER A 128 -1.89 -11.57 19.41
C SER A 128 -1.43 -12.84 18.68
N ASN A 129 -2.36 -13.70 18.23
CA ASN A 129 -2.07 -14.88 17.41
C ASN A 129 -2.10 -14.57 15.89
N TRP A 130 -2.40 -13.33 15.48
CA TRP A 130 -2.24 -12.86 14.10
C TRP A 130 -0.78 -12.46 13.84
N THR A 131 0.11 -13.45 13.78
CA THR A 131 1.52 -13.21 13.43
C THR A 131 1.69 -13.00 11.93
N GLU A 132 2.83 -12.45 11.50
CA GLU A 132 3.13 -12.26 10.07
C GLU A 132 3.10 -13.58 9.29
N GLU A 133 3.52 -14.70 9.90
CA GLU A 133 3.44 -16.02 9.28
C GLU A 133 2.00 -16.50 9.09
N VAL A 134 1.12 -16.25 10.08
CA VAL A 134 -0.31 -16.59 9.98
C VAL A 134 -0.98 -15.73 8.93
N LYS A 135 -0.66 -14.43 8.91
CA LYS A 135 -1.15 -13.48 7.91
C LYS A 135 -0.76 -13.91 6.50
N GLN A 136 0.53 -14.16 6.25
CA GLN A 136 1.01 -14.61 4.95
C GLN A 136 0.36 -15.93 4.54
N ALA A 137 0.18 -16.88 5.47
CA ALA A 137 -0.50 -18.14 5.18
C ALA A 137 -1.95 -17.92 4.67
N TRP A 138 -2.72 -17.04 5.31
CA TRP A 138 -4.09 -16.72 4.89
C TRP A 138 -4.14 -15.95 3.57
N VAL A 139 -3.13 -15.14 3.30
CA VAL A 139 -2.98 -14.38 2.05
C VAL A 139 -2.72 -15.33 0.89
N ASP A 140 -1.76 -16.24 1.05
CA ASP A 140 -1.45 -17.26 0.06
C ASP A 140 -2.66 -18.17 -0.19
N ALA A 141 -3.36 -18.57 0.88
CA ALA A 141 -4.57 -19.37 0.78
C ALA A 141 -5.68 -18.64 0.02
N TYR A 142 -5.93 -17.37 0.33
CA TYR A 142 -6.94 -16.58 -0.36
C TYR A 142 -6.58 -16.31 -1.82
N GLY A 143 -5.29 -16.11 -2.12
CA GLY A 143 -4.75 -16.04 -3.48
C GLY A 143 -4.99 -17.30 -4.28
N ALA A 144 -4.66 -18.47 -3.72
CA ALA A 144 -4.91 -19.75 -4.35
C ALA A 144 -6.41 -20.00 -4.59
N ILE A 145 -7.28 -19.67 -3.63
CA ILE A 145 -8.74 -19.77 -3.77
C ILE A 145 -9.23 -18.88 -4.90
N THR A 146 -8.77 -17.62 -4.94
CA THR A 146 -9.16 -16.65 -5.95
C THR A 146 -8.74 -17.10 -7.33
N ALA A 147 -7.50 -17.56 -7.51
CA ALA A 147 -7.00 -18.08 -8.78
C ALA A 147 -7.87 -19.23 -9.32
N LEU A 148 -8.22 -20.20 -8.46
CA LEU A 148 -9.08 -21.32 -8.83
C LEU A 148 -10.52 -20.89 -9.15
N MET A 149 -11.07 -19.93 -8.39
CA MET A 149 -12.41 -19.41 -8.67
C MET A 149 -12.45 -18.62 -9.98
N LEU A 150 -11.42 -17.84 -10.30
CA LEU A 150 -11.33 -17.10 -11.55
C LEU A 150 -11.13 -18.03 -12.74
N GLU A 151 -10.29 -19.06 -12.60
CA GLU A 151 -10.13 -20.10 -13.61
C GLU A 151 -11.46 -20.77 -13.93
N GLY A 152 -12.22 -21.17 -12.89
CA GLY A 152 -13.56 -21.75 -13.09
C GLY A 152 -14.62 -20.77 -13.59
N ALA A 153 -14.39 -19.47 -13.42
CA ALA A 153 -15.23 -18.40 -13.97
C ALA A 153 -14.85 -18.01 -15.42
N GLU A 154 -13.77 -18.60 -15.96
CA GLU A 154 -13.21 -18.26 -17.28
C GLU A 154 -12.73 -16.80 -17.40
N TYR A 155 -12.33 -16.18 -16.27
CA TYR A 155 -11.66 -14.87 -16.26
C TYR A 155 -10.15 -15.02 -16.43
N THR A 156 -9.48 -14.03 -17.03
CA THR A 156 -8.01 -14.05 -17.15
C THR A 156 -7.35 -13.53 -15.87
N PRO A 157 -6.27 -14.17 -15.37
CA PRO A 157 -5.57 -13.74 -14.14
C PRO A 157 -5.02 -12.30 -14.17
N GLU A 158 -4.77 -11.73 -15.35
CA GLU A 158 -4.33 -10.33 -15.51
C GLU A 158 -5.38 -9.30 -15.02
N GLU A 159 -6.63 -9.71 -14.80
CA GLU A 159 -7.74 -8.82 -14.38
C GLU A 159 -7.98 -8.81 -12.86
N VAL A 160 -7.23 -9.58 -12.07
CA VAL A 160 -7.40 -9.64 -10.60
C VAL A 160 -6.07 -9.80 -9.87
N ALA A 161 -5.56 -8.69 -9.36
CA ALA A 161 -4.69 -8.75 -8.18
C ALA A 161 -5.58 -8.60 -6.95
N LEU A 162 -5.52 -9.57 -6.04
CA LEU A 162 -5.84 -9.26 -4.65
C LEU A 162 -5.02 -8.04 -4.27
N GLU A 163 -5.65 -7.02 -3.69
CA GLU A 163 -4.90 -6.08 -2.89
C GLU A 163 -4.14 -6.96 -1.91
N LYS A 164 -2.80 -6.91 -2.02
CA LYS A 164 -1.95 -7.62 -1.08
C LYS A 164 -2.43 -7.21 0.31
N PRO A 165 -2.43 -8.14 1.29
CA PRO A 165 -2.66 -7.78 2.69
C PRO A 165 -1.97 -6.47 2.96
N VAL A 166 -2.62 -5.57 3.69
CA VAL A 166 -1.96 -4.43 4.31
C VAL A 166 -0.94 -5.01 5.30
N GLU A 167 0.18 -5.49 4.79
CA GLU A 167 1.44 -5.68 5.48
C GLU A 167 1.91 -4.30 5.85
N ASP A 168 1.57 -3.92 7.08
CA ASP A 168 2.25 -2.87 7.83
C ASP A 168 2.32 -1.51 7.17
N SER A 169 1.38 -1.07 6.31
CA SER A 169 1.53 0.23 5.61
C SER A 169 2.97 0.45 5.07
N GLY A 170 3.61 -0.64 4.65
CA GLY A 170 4.99 -0.63 4.23
C GLY A 170 5.00 -0.08 2.83
N LEU A 171 5.58 1.09 2.63
CA LEU A 171 5.86 1.60 1.29
C LEU A 171 6.57 0.51 0.49
N ALA A 172 6.27 0.35 -0.80
CA ALA A 172 6.98 -0.56 -1.68
C ALA A 172 8.41 -0.04 -1.95
N VAL A 173 9.26 -0.08 -0.91
CA VAL A 173 10.52 0.66 -0.83
C VAL A 173 11.45 0.30 -1.98
N ALA A 174 11.54 -0.98 -2.34
CA ALA A 174 12.37 -1.40 -3.47
C ALA A 174 11.92 -0.76 -4.80
N LEU A 175 10.60 -0.75 -5.08
CA LEU A 175 10.07 -0.12 -6.29
C LEU A 175 10.31 1.39 -6.30
N LEU A 176 10.18 2.06 -5.16
CA LEU A 176 10.46 3.49 -5.02
C LEU A 176 11.95 3.79 -5.23
N GLU A 177 12.84 3.02 -4.59
CA GLU A 177 14.30 3.15 -4.74
C GLU A 177 14.74 2.91 -6.19
N GLU A 178 14.29 1.82 -6.81
CA GLU A 178 14.66 1.42 -8.18
C GLU A 178 14.11 2.37 -9.24
N SER A 179 12.85 2.80 -9.11
CA SER A 179 12.25 3.75 -10.06
C SER A 179 12.87 5.14 -9.90
N PHE A 180 13.16 5.59 -8.68
CA PHE A 180 13.84 6.87 -8.48
C PHE A 180 15.29 6.84 -9.01
N GLU A 181 16.01 5.72 -8.88
CA GLU A 181 17.37 5.55 -9.42
C GLU A 181 17.41 5.77 -10.94
N GLN A 182 16.38 5.35 -11.66
CA GLN A 182 16.28 5.57 -13.12
C GLN A 182 16.07 7.04 -13.49
N VAL A 183 15.44 7.81 -12.61
CA VAL A 183 15.22 9.25 -12.80
C VAL A 183 16.46 10.08 -12.46
N LYS A 184 17.31 9.62 -11.52
CA LYS A 184 18.50 10.37 -11.04
C LYS A 184 19.40 10.96 -12.13
N PRO A 185 19.72 10.26 -13.24
CA PRO A 185 20.54 10.82 -14.32
C PRO A 185 19.93 12.06 -14.99
N GLN A 186 18.62 12.28 -14.83
CA GLN A 186 17.85 13.36 -15.44
C GLN A 186 17.15 14.24 -14.39
N ALA A 187 17.60 14.20 -13.13
CA ALA A 187 16.90 14.81 -12.00
C ALA A 187 16.60 16.31 -12.16
N ASP A 188 17.53 17.08 -12.75
CA ASP A 188 17.31 18.51 -13.01
C ASP A 188 16.19 18.73 -14.03
N ALA A 189 16.16 17.92 -15.10
CA ALA A 189 15.10 17.97 -16.11
C ALA A 189 13.76 17.52 -15.51
N PHE A 190 13.76 16.44 -14.72
CA PHE A 190 12.59 15.92 -14.02
C PHE A 190 11.92 17.01 -13.17
N VAL A 191 12.69 17.71 -12.33
CA VAL A 191 12.12 18.76 -11.47
C VAL A 191 11.69 20.00 -12.26
N ASN A 192 12.32 20.31 -13.40
CA ASN A 192 11.80 21.33 -14.31
C ASN A 192 10.42 20.94 -14.85
N SER A 193 10.28 19.72 -15.37
CA SER A 193 9.02 19.19 -15.88
C SER A 193 7.92 19.13 -14.81
N PHE A 194 8.27 18.83 -13.55
CA PHE A 194 7.33 18.88 -12.45
C PHE A 194 6.65 20.25 -12.31
N TYR A 195 7.44 21.33 -12.29
CA TYR A 195 6.87 22.68 -12.17
C TYR A 195 6.13 23.12 -13.44
N ASP A 196 6.60 22.69 -14.61
CA ASP A 196 5.88 22.94 -15.87
C ASP A 196 4.52 22.25 -15.88
N ASN A 197 4.44 20.99 -15.41
CA ASN A 197 3.20 20.23 -15.25
C ASN A 197 2.27 20.91 -14.23
N LEU A 198 2.77 21.23 -13.04
CA LEU A 198 2.01 21.90 -11.97
C LEU A 198 1.37 23.21 -12.45
N PHE A 199 2.14 24.06 -13.11
CA PHE A 199 1.66 25.38 -13.52
C PHE A 199 0.82 25.36 -14.80
N THR A 200 0.91 24.28 -15.59
CA THR A 200 0.07 24.06 -16.76
C THR A 200 -1.29 23.50 -16.35
N ASP A 201 -1.30 22.46 -15.53
CA ASP A 201 -2.53 21.76 -15.12
C ASP A 201 -3.27 22.53 -14.02
N TYR A 202 -2.53 23.25 -13.17
CA TYR A 202 -3.06 23.98 -12.02
C TYR A 202 -2.55 25.43 -11.99
N PRO A 203 -2.96 26.29 -12.95
CA PRO A 203 -2.48 27.66 -13.03
C PRO A 203 -2.80 28.50 -11.78
N ALA A 204 -3.82 28.12 -11.01
CA ALA A 204 -4.17 28.73 -9.72
C ALA A 204 -3.09 28.55 -8.63
N ALA A 205 -2.14 27.62 -8.81
CA ALA A 205 -1.00 27.47 -7.91
C ALA A 205 0.10 28.51 -8.14
N LYS A 206 0.15 29.16 -9.32
CA LYS A 206 1.22 30.13 -9.67
C LYS A 206 1.40 31.27 -8.65
N PRO A 207 0.34 31.90 -8.11
CA PRO A 207 0.49 32.97 -7.12
C PRO A 207 1.23 32.54 -5.85
N LEU A 208 1.19 31.26 -5.47
CA LEU A 208 1.93 30.74 -4.30
C LEU A 208 3.45 30.81 -4.49
N PHE A 209 3.93 30.94 -5.73
CA PHE A 209 5.35 30.95 -6.09
C PHE A 209 5.82 32.31 -6.63
N GLU A 210 4.98 33.35 -6.62
CA GLU A 210 5.28 34.65 -7.26
C GLU A 210 6.52 35.35 -6.66
N HIS A 211 6.80 35.09 -5.39
CA HIS A 211 7.95 35.66 -4.67
C HIS A 211 9.03 34.61 -4.36
N THR A 212 9.01 33.47 -5.07
CA THR A 212 9.92 32.35 -4.83
C THR A 212 11.07 32.36 -5.83
N ASN A 213 12.31 32.18 -5.34
CA ASN A 213 13.43 31.87 -6.23
C ASN A 213 13.25 30.45 -6.78
N MET A 214 12.76 30.36 -8.01
CA MET A 214 12.43 29.07 -8.64
C MET A 214 13.64 28.15 -8.84
N ALA A 215 14.86 28.69 -9.02
CA ALA A 215 16.05 27.85 -9.13
C ALA A 215 16.34 27.13 -7.80
N LYS A 216 16.33 27.89 -6.70
CA LYS A 216 16.50 27.33 -5.34
C LYS A 216 15.36 26.39 -4.98
N GLN A 217 14.13 26.75 -5.32
CA GLN A 217 12.94 25.92 -5.05
C GLN A 217 13.01 24.55 -5.73
N LYS A 218 13.47 24.49 -6.99
CA LYS A 218 13.68 23.24 -7.72
C LYS A 218 14.72 22.36 -7.03
N GLN A 219 15.84 22.94 -6.59
CA GLN A 219 16.85 22.21 -5.82
C GLN A 219 16.30 21.70 -4.48
N MET A 220 15.46 22.49 -3.80
CA MET A 220 14.81 22.08 -2.55
C MET A 220 13.86 20.90 -2.77
N LEU A 221 13.06 20.92 -3.83
CA LEU A 221 12.19 19.78 -4.16
C LEU A 221 13.01 18.52 -4.46
N LEU A 222 14.06 18.63 -5.28
CA LEU A 222 14.94 17.49 -5.57
C LEU A 222 15.57 16.93 -4.29
N GLY A 223 16.11 17.81 -3.44
CA GLY A 223 16.69 17.41 -2.15
C GLY A 223 15.69 16.73 -1.23
N ALA A 224 14.42 17.19 -1.22
CA ALA A 224 13.37 16.55 -0.45
C ALA A 224 13.04 15.14 -0.97
N LEU A 225 12.95 14.95 -2.29
CA LEU A 225 12.73 13.64 -2.91
C LEU A 225 13.87 12.67 -2.60
N VAL A 226 15.13 13.12 -2.73
CA VAL A 226 16.31 12.32 -2.36
C VAL A 226 16.28 11.94 -0.88
N MET A 227 16.02 12.90 0.01
CA MET A 227 15.97 12.65 1.46
C MET A 227 14.90 11.62 1.81
N VAL A 228 13.72 11.71 1.20
CA VAL A 228 12.65 10.73 1.39
C VAL A 228 13.12 9.36 0.94
N VAL A 229 13.56 9.22 -0.32
CA VAL A 229 13.93 7.92 -0.92
C VAL A 229 15.06 7.25 -0.15
N GLU A 230 16.10 8.00 0.24
CA GLU A 230 17.25 7.46 0.98
C GLU A 230 16.93 7.03 2.42
N ASN A 231 15.79 7.44 2.96
CA ASN A 231 15.38 7.13 4.32
C ASN A 231 14.07 6.33 4.40
N LEU A 232 13.55 5.80 3.29
CA LEU A 232 12.34 4.96 3.25
C LEU A 232 12.41 3.78 4.21
N ARG A 233 13.62 3.28 4.52
CA ARG A 233 13.87 2.19 5.48
C ARG A 233 14.05 2.66 6.93
N LYS A 234 13.79 3.93 7.22
CA LYS A 234 13.92 4.57 8.54
C LYS A 234 12.65 5.39 8.86
N PRO A 235 11.49 4.73 9.03
CA PRO A 235 10.19 5.39 9.13
C PRO A 235 10.11 6.42 10.27
N GLU A 236 10.74 6.14 11.42
CA GLU A 236 10.75 7.07 12.56
C GLU A 236 11.42 8.41 12.24
N VAL A 237 12.56 8.37 11.54
CA VAL A 237 13.32 9.58 11.16
C VAL A 237 12.55 10.39 10.12
N LEU A 238 11.91 9.70 9.17
CA LEU A 238 11.07 10.34 8.16
C LEU A 238 9.82 10.96 8.78
N SER A 239 9.16 10.27 9.71
CA SER A 239 7.95 10.74 10.38
C SER A 239 8.17 12.08 11.07
N GLU A 240 9.18 12.19 11.93
CA GLU A 240 9.49 13.46 12.61
C GLU A 240 9.86 14.58 11.62
N SER A 241 10.66 14.24 10.60
CA SER A 241 11.12 15.21 9.60
C SER A 241 9.96 15.77 8.76
N LEU A 242 9.03 14.90 8.33
CA LEU A 242 7.89 15.24 7.50
C LEU A 242 6.82 16.02 8.29
N LYS A 243 6.56 15.66 9.55
CA LYS A 243 5.71 16.46 10.44
C LYS A 243 6.27 17.87 10.64
N GLY A 244 7.57 17.97 10.92
CA GLY A 244 8.23 19.27 11.03
C GLY A 244 8.19 20.08 9.74
N LEU A 245 8.26 19.42 8.58
CA LEU A 245 8.10 20.05 7.27
C LEU A 245 6.68 20.56 7.04
N GLY A 246 5.66 19.77 7.41
CA GLY A 246 4.25 20.16 7.39
C GLY A 246 3.96 21.43 8.19
N ALA A 247 4.44 21.50 9.44
CA ALA A 247 4.32 22.68 10.31
C ALA A 247 4.87 23.96 9.66
N ARG A 248 5.94 23.84 8.86
CA ARG A 248 6.52 24.97 8.11
C ARG A 248 5.72 25.31 6.87
N HIS A 249 5.16 24.32 6.17
CA HIS A 249 4.35 24.53 4.96
C HIS A 249 3.11 25.39 5.23
N VAL A 250 2.52 25.30 6.44
CA VAL A 250 1.47 26.24 6.88
C VAL A 250 1.94 27.69 6.80
N LYS A 251 3.17 27.99 7.23
CA LYS A 251 3.74 29.35 7.21
C LYS A 251 3.99 29.86 5.79
N TYR A 252 4.11 28.96 4.82
CA TYR A 252 4.26 29.29 3.40
C TYR A 252 2.91 29.45 2.69
N GLY A 253 1.79 29.25 3.39
CA GLY A 253 0.44 29.33 2.82
C GLY A 253 -0.04 28.03 2.16
N ALA A 254 0.57 26.89 2.47
CA ALA A 254 0.07 25.61 2.01
C ALA A 254 -1.23 25.23 2.74
N LEU A 255 -2.25 24.86 1.95
CA LEU A 255 -3.55 24.38 2.43
C LEU A 255 -3.72 22.91 2.05
N PRO A 256 -4.59 22.14 2.75
CA PRO A 256 -4.87 20.75 2.39
C PRO A 256 -5.23 20.55 0.91
N GLU A 257 -6.01 21.47 0.31
CA GLU A 257 -6.36 21.40 -1.11
C GLU A 257 -5.18 21.53 -2.10
N HIS A 258 -4.00 21.98 -1.64
CA HIS A 258 -2.82 22.10 -2.49
C HIS A 258 -2.07 20.77 -2.66
N TYR A 259 -2.21 19.83 -1.72
CA TYR A 259 -1.48 18.55 -1.77
C TYR A 259 -1.89 17.69 -2.99
N PRO A 260 -3.17 17.49 -3.31
CA PRO A 260 -3.54 16.74 -4.52
C PRO A 260 -2.94 17.32 -5.82
N LEU A 261 -2.80 18.64 -5.93
CA LEU A 261 -2.21 19.30 -7.11
C LEU A 261 -0.73 18.91 -7.29
N VAL A 262 0.01 18.89 -6.18
CA VAL A 262 1.41 18.49 -6.14
C VAL A 262 1.56 16.99 -6.42
N GLY A 263 0.73 16.15 -5.79
CA GLY A 263 0.75 14.70 -6.00
C GLY A 263 0.49 14.32 -7.45
N ASN A 264 -0.56 14.86 -8.07
CA ASN A 264 -0.89 14.60 -9.47
C ASN A 264 0.22 15.07 -10.41
N SER A 265 0.79 16.26 -10.16
CA SER A 265 1.90 16.79 -10.97
C SER A 265 3.15 15.92 -10.85
N LEU A 266 3.43 15.39 -9.66
CA LEU A 266 4.57 14.50 -9.41
C LEU A 266 4.41 13.16 -10.11
N LEU A 267 3.23 12.52 -10.00
CA LEU A 267 2.94 11.25 -10.66
C LEU A 267 2.99 11.38 -12.19
N LYS A 268 2.40 12.43 -12.76
CA LYS A 268 2.50 12.74 -14.20
C LYS A 268 3.95 12.91 -14.65
N THR A 269 4.79 13.48 -13.79
CA THR A 269 6.22 13.67 -14.11
C THR A 269 6.99 12.36 -14.04
N PHE A 270 6.69 11.48 -13.09
CA PHE A 270 7.26 10.13 -13.09
C PHE A 270 6.86 9.32 -14.32
N GLU A 271 5.60 9.37 -14.73
CA GLU A 271 5.12 8.74 -15.96
C GLU A 271 5.93 9.19 -17.19
N GLN A 272 6.18 10.50 -17.33
CA GLN A 272 6.95 11.06 -18.45
C GLN A 272 8.42 10.59 -18.50
N TYR A 273 9.03 10.31 -17.35
CA TYR A 273 10.47 9.99 -17.25
C TYR A 273 10.76 8.50 -17.11
N LEU A 274 9.80 7.71 -16.67
CA LEU A 274 9.92 6.26 -16.57
C LEU A 274 9.37 5.54 -17.81
N ASP A 275 8.50 6.18 -18.60
CA ASP A 275 7.96 5.65 -19.87
C ASP A 275 7.44 4.22 -19.70
N SER A 276 8.01 3.23 -20.40
CA SER A 276 7.60 1.83 -20.28
C SER A 276 7.81 1.23 -18.88
N ASN A 277 8.64 1.85 -18.04
CA ASN A 277 8.90 1.41 -16.66
C ASN A 277 7.90 2.02 -15.66
N TRP A 278 6.97 2.88 -16.11
CA TRP A 278 5.83 3.34 -15.31
C TRP A 278 4.71 2.29 -15.32
N THR A 279 4.97 1.15 -14.68
CA THR A 279 3.98 0.08 -14.54
C THR A 279 2.90 0.46 -13.52
N GLY A 280 1.77 -0.26 -13.52
CA GLY A 280 0.72 -0.06 -12.51
C GLY A 280 1.23 -0.22 -11.07
N GLU A 281 2.17 -1.13 -10.85
CA GLU A 281 2.81 -1.36 -9.55
C GLU A 281 3.68 -0.19 -9.11
N VAL A 282 4.48 0.38 -10.03
CA VAL A 282 5.29 1.57 -9.75
C VAL A 282 4.40 2.78 -9.51
N LYS A 283 3.34 2.97 -10.31
CA LYS A 283 2.34 4.03 -10.07
C LYS A 283 1.75 3.91 -8.66
N GLN A 284 1.28 2.72 -8.28
CA GLN A 284 0.67 2.50 -6.98
C GLN A 284 1.66 2.75 -5.84
N ALA A 285 2.91 2.27 -5.96
CA ALA A 285 3.95 2.53 -4.97
C ALA A 285 4.16 4.03 -4.71
N TRP A 286 4.20 4.86 -5.77
CA TRP A 286 4.33 6.31 -5.64
C TRP A 286 3.07 7.00 -5.11
N VAL A 287 1.87 6.49 -5.44
CA VAL A 287 0.59 6.93 -4.86
C VAL A 287 0.61 6.71 -3.34
N ASP A 288 0.96 5.51 -2.90
CA ASP A 288 1.01 5.14 -1.48
C ASP A 288 2.06 5.97 -0.73
N ALA A 289 3.25 6.14 -1.32
CA ALA A 289 4.32 6.98 -0.77
C ALA A 289 3.87 8.44 -0.61
N TYR A 290 3.23 9.01 -1.63
CA TYR A 290 2.73 10.37 -1.58
C TYR A 290 1.61 10.54 -0.53
N GLY A 291 0.71 9.55 -0.42
CA GLY A 291 -0.34 9.52 0.59
C GLY A 291 0.22 9.50 2.01
N ALA A 292 1.22 8.66 2.27
CA ALA A 292 1.91 8.60 3.57
C ALA A 292 2.61 9.92 3.92
N ILE A 293 3.34 10.51 2.95
CA ILE A 293 3.98 11.82 3.13
C ILE A 293 2.95 12.89 3.46
N THR A 294 1.84 12.93 2.71
CA THR A 294 0.78 13.93 2.93
C THR A 294 0.15 13.78 4.30
N THR A 295 -0.12 12.55 4.73
CA THR A 295 -0.67 12.27 6.07
C THR A 295 0.23 12.84 7.16
N LEU A 296 1.54 12.55 7.11
CA LEU A 296 2.52 13.06 8.09
C LEU A 296 2.65 14.58 8.04
N MET A 297 2.64 15.18 6.84
CA MET A 297 2.71 16.63 6.70
C MET A 297 1.44 17.33 7.22
N LEU A 298 0.25 16.78 6.98
CA LEU A 298 -1.00 17.32 7.50
C LEU A 298 -1.08 17.17 9.02
N GLU A 299 -0.62 16.06 9.58
CA GLU A 299 -0.53 15.85 11.02
C GLU A 299 0.39 16.91 11.67
N GLY A 300 1.57 17.12 11.10
CA GLY A 300 2.50 18.15 11.58
C GLY A 300 2.00 19.59 11.37
N ALA A 301 1.10 19.80 10.41
CA ALA A 301 0.42 21.07 10.17
C ALA A 301 -0.80 21.29 11.08
N GLU A 302 -1.15 20.32 11.94
CA GLU A 302 -2.36 20.32 12.78
C GLU A 302 -3.67 20.43 11.97
N TYR A 303 -3.65 20.01 10.70
CA TYR A 303 -4.87 19.86 9.91
C TYR A 303 -5.57 18.54 10.24
N ALA A 304 -6.90 18.51 10.10
CA ALA A 304 -7.65 17.27 10.18
C ALA A 304 -7.20 16.31 9.05
N PRO A 305 -7.13 14.98 9.30
CA PRO A 305 -6.85 14.02 8.26
C PRO A 305 -7.83 14.18 7.10
N GLN A 306 -7.32 14.35 5.88
CA GLN A 306 -8.12 14.37 4.67
C GLN A 306 -7.62 13.28 3.73
N GLU A 307 -8.57 12.58 3.11
CA GLU A 307 -8.29 11.63 2.05
C GLU A 307 -7.80 12.41 0.81
N VAL A 308 -6.59 12.09 0.36
CA VAL A 308 -5.97 12.78 -0.79
C VAL A 308 -6.49 12.14 -2.06
N ALA A 309 -7.44 12.80 -2.72
CA ALA A 309 -7.98 12.35 -3.99
C ALA A 309 -7.01 12.66 -5.14
N LEU A 310 -6.03 11.77 -5.36
CA LEU A 310 -5.20 11.77 -6.57
C LEU A 310 -6.06 11.31 -7.77
N ASP A 311 -5.75 11.80 -8.98
CA ASP A 311 -6.55 11.59 -10.22
C ASP A 311 -7.94 12.28 -10.28
N SER A 312 -8.26 13.21 -9.37
CA SER A 312 -9.51 14.01 -9.43
C SER A 312 -9.38 15.30 -10.27
N PRO A 313 -10.46 15.76 -10.95
CA PRO A 313 -10.48 17.06 -11.63
C PRO A 313 -10.21 18.20 -10.63
N PRO A 314 -9.59 19.32 -11.08
CA PRO A 314 -9.13 20.38 -10.18
C PRO A 314 -10.28 20.90 -9.31
N PRO A 315 -10.11 21.00 -7.98
CA PRO A 315 -11.10 21.62 -7.12
C PRO A 315 -11.26 23.10 -7.52
N SER A 316 -12.49 23.61 -7.47
CA SER A 316 -12.74 25.04 -7.61
C SER A 316 -12.21 25.77 -6.39
N MET A 317 -11.04 26.41 -6.50
CA MET A 317 -10.52 27.28 -5.43
C MET A 317 -11.37 28.55 -5.33
N ASN A 318 -12.06 28.73 -4.20
CA ASN A 318 -12.61 30.03 -3.82
C ASN A 318 -11.49 30.86 -3.20
N THR A 319 -11.09 31.93 -3.89
CA THR A 319 -9.97 32.81 -3.48
C THR A 319 -10.29 33.73 -2.28
N SER A 320 -11.36 33.50 -1.54
CA SER A 320 -11.83 34.42 -0.48
C SER A 320 -11.25 34.16 0.91
N ASP A 321 -10.66 32.99 1.16
CA ASP A 321 -10.37 32.53 2.53
C ASP A 321 -8.87 32.47 2.87
N ALA A 322 -7.99 32.98 2.00
CA ALA A 322 -6.55 33.03 2.28
C ALA A 322 -6.25 34.03 3.43
N PRO A 323 -5.65 33.58 4.56
CA PRO A 323 -5.11 34.50 5.56
C PRO A 323 -3.93 35.25 4.94
N GLN A 324 -3.96 36.60 4.96
CA GLN A 324 -2.82 37.43 4.56
C GLN A 324 -1.66 37.22 5.54
N ALA A 325 -0.75 36.29 5.23
CA ALA A 325 0.49 36.11 5.97
C ALA A 325 1.58 37.03 5.42
N MET A 326 2.15 37.84 6.32
CA MET A 326 3.22 38.80 6.09
C MET A 326 4.48 38.11 5.54
N ILE A 327 4.86 38.43 4.30
CA ILE A 327 6.08 37.93 3.66
C ILE A 327 7.28 38.72 4.23
N ALA A 328 8.09 38.08 5.07
CA ALA A 328 9.38 38.63 5.50
C ALA A 328 10.48 38.15 4.56
N SER A 329 11.08 39.08 3.82
CA SER A 329 12.28 38.86 2.99
C SER A 329 13.51 38.64 3.88
N VAL A 330 14.10 37.45 3.84
CA VAL A 330 15.43 37.19 4.41
C VAL A 330 16.29 36.51 3.35
N GLU A 331 17.34 37.21 2.91
CA GLU A 331 18.45 36.65 2.13
C GLU A 331 19.49 36.08 3.12
N SER A 332 19.82 34.81 2.96
CA SER A 332 20.84 34.10 3.75
C SER A 332 21.85 33.42 2.79
N PRO A 333 23.14 33.30 3.17
CA PRO A 333 24.24 33.12 2.22
C PRO A 333 24.31 31.70 1.63
N GLU A 334 24.77 31.63 0.38
CA GLU A 334 24.82 30.44 -0.50
C GLU A 334 25.78 29.33 -0.01
N PRO A 335 25.34 28.05 0.08
CA PRO A 335 26.22 26.90 0.29
C PRO A 335 26.89 26.42 -1.01
N ASN A 336 28.11 25.88 -0.90
CA ASN A 336 28.87 25.32 -2.02
C ASN A 336 28.54 23.83 -2.25
N TRP A 337 27.87 23.53 -3.37
CA TRP A 337 27.25 22.24 -3.67
C TRP A 337 28.14 21.19 -4.34
N ASN A 338 29.44 21.49 -4.58
CA ASN A 338 30.37 20.53 -5.17
C ASN A 338 30.77 19.36 -4.23
N VAL A 339 30.27 19.34 -2.99
CA VAL A 339 30.56 18.28 -2.00
C VAL A 339 29.54 17.14 -2.04
N VAL A 340 28.35 17.34 -2.62
CA VAL A 340 27.26 16.32 -2.60
C VAL A 340 27.53 15.12 -3.52
N TYR A 341 28.44 15.25 -4.49
CA TYR A 341 28.78 14.16 -5.43
C TYR A 341 29.96 13.28 -5.00
N SER A 342 30.54 13.46 -3.79
CA SER A 342 31.60 12.57 -3.33
C SER A 342 31.37 12.02 -1.92
N LEU A 343 31.29 10.69 -1.87
CA LEU A 343 31.45 9.80 -0.71
C LEU A 343 30.20 9.57 0.14
N GLY A 344 29.75 8.31 0.11
CA GLY A 344 28.92 7.73 1.15
C GLY A 344 29.60 7.86 2.52
N GLY A 345 28.78 8.14 3.52
CA GLY A 345 29.21 8.23 4.91
C GLY A 345 28.88 9.56 5.57
N PHE A 346 27.59 9.90 5.67
CA PHE A 346 27.13 10.78 6.75
C PHE A 346 26.00 10.10 7.51
N GLY A 347 26.25 9.85 8.79
CA GLY A 347 25.25 9.34 9.72
C GLY A 347 24.13 10.35 9.92
N VAL A 348 22.98 9.85 10.39
CA VAL A 348 21.68 10.52 10.58
C VAL A 348 21.76 11.95 11.19
N ALA A 349 22.82 12.27 11.94
CA ALA A 349 23.08 13.61 12.47
C ALA A 349 23.40 14.69 11.42
N GLY A 350 23.98 14.33 10.27
CA GLY A 350 24.32 15.31 9.20
C GLY A 350 23.09 15.79 8.41
N ILE A 351 22.10 14.92 8.22
CA ILE A 351 20.86 15.22 7.50
C ILE A 351 19.94 16.10 8.36
N ILE A 352 19.88 15.84 9.67
CA ILE A 352 19.14 16.67 10.63
C ILE A 352 19.74 18.09 10.72
N MET A 353 21.06 18.22 10.64
CA MET A 353 21.73 19.53 10.63
C MET A 353 21.54 20.29 9.30
N MET A 354 21.39 19.59 8.17
CA MET A 354 21.08 20.20 6.87
C MET A 354 19.62 20.71 6.81
N LEU A 355 18.68 20.02 7.47
CA LEU A 355 17.30 20.48 7.63
C LEU A 355 17.18 21.67 8.60
N LEU A 356 18.09 21.79 9.58
CA LEU A 356 18.18 22.94 10.48
C LEU A 356 18.81 24.19 9.84
N LEU A 357 19.63 24.04 8.80
CA LEU A 357 20.24 25.16 8.06
C LEU A 357 19.32 25.78 6.99
N LEU A 358 18.15 25.18 6.74
CA LEU A 358 17.12 25.72 5.85
C LEU A 358 16.14 26.69 6.56
N LEU A 359 16.47 27.12 7.78
CA LEU A 359 15.67 28.04 8.60
C LEU A 359 16.12 29.51 8.53
N LEU A 360 16.88 29.90 7.52
CA LEU A 360 17.26 31.31 7.28
C LEU A 360 17.21 31.68 5.80
#